data_AF-A0A9C6XAR8-F1
#
_entry.id   AF-A0A9C6XAR8-F1
#
_cell.length_a   1.000
_cell.length_b   1.000
_cell.length_c   1.000
_cell.angle_alpha   90.00
_cell.angle_beta   90.00
_cell.angle_gamma   90.00
#
_symmetry.space_group_name_H-M   'P 1'
#
loop_
_entity.id
_entity.type
_entity.pdbx_description
1 polymer ?
#
loop_
_entity_poly.entity_id
_entity_poly.type
_entity_poly.pdbx_seq_one_letter_code
_entity_poly.pdbx_strand_id
1 'polypeptide(L)'
;DDGNGIIELVATVASVVLLVITLPFSLLFTFKVVQEFERAVIFRLGRLRAGGARGPGVFFVLPCIDTYCKVDLRTVSFDVPPQEVLSRDSVTVHVDAVVFYRVDCPILATNNVHDYR
;
A
#
# COMPACT_ATOMS: atom_id res chain seq x y z
N ASP A 1 17.40 6.19 21.61
CA ASP A 1 16.15 5.98 20.87
C ASP A 1 14.87 6.43 21.57
N ASP A 2 14.94 7.10 22.74
CA ASP A 2 13.74 7.46 23.52
C ASP A 2 13.00 8.73 23.05
N GLY A 3 13.64 9.56 22.22
CA GLY A 3 13.05 10.83 21.74
C GLY A 3 11.90 10.65 20.74
N ASN A 4 11.93 9.59 19.93
CA ASN A 4 10.92 9.36 18.91
C ASN A 4 9.58 8.88 19.50
N GLY A 5 9.61 8.19 20.64
CA GLY A 5 8.40 7.69 21.29
C GLY A 5 7.52 8.81 21.85
N ILE A 6 8.12 9.86 22.40
CA ILE A 6 7.39 11.01 22.95
C ILE A 6 6.70 11.80 21.83
N ILE A 7 7.39 12.02 20.71
CA ILE A 7 6.81 12.73 19.55
C ILE A 7 5.68 11.92 18.93
N GLU A 8 5.86 10.61 18.77
CA GLU A 8 4.81 9.71 18.28
C GLU A 8 3.60 9.71 19.24
N LEU A 9 3.83 9.71 20.55
CA LEU A 9 2.78 9.78 21.56
C LEU A 9 2.02 11.12 21.48
N VAL A 10 2.73 12.25 21.47
CA VAL A 10 2.14 13.59 21.39
C VAL A 10 1.33 13.75 20.10
N ALA A 11 1.88 13.32 18.96
CA ALA A 11 1.16 13.33 17.69
C ALA A 11 -0.11 12.48 17.78
N THR A 12 -0.01 11.25 18.29
CA THR A 12 -1.15 10.34 18.43
C THR A 12 -2.23 10.95 19.33
N VAL A 13 -1.86 11.51 20.48
CA VAL A 13 -2.80 12.17 21.40
C VAL A 13 -3.45 13.38 20.75
N ALA A 14 -2.68 14.22 20.04
CA ALA A 14 -3.23 15.38 19.33
C ALA A 14 -4.22 14.98 18.23
N SER A 15 -3.93 13.94 17.45
CA SER A 15 -4.85 13.41 16.42
C SER A 15 -6.14 12.86 17.05
N VAL A 16 -6.03 12.15 18.19
CA VAL A 16 -7.21 11.65 18.91
C VAL A 16 -8.06 12.80 19.49
N VAL A 17 -7.43 13.83 20.07
CA VAL A 17 -8.15 15.01 20.58
C VAL A 17 -8.87 15.73 19.45
N LEU A 18 -8.22 15.91 18.29
CA LEU A 18 -8.85 16.51 17.11
C LEU A 18 -10.03 15.67 16.62
N LEU A 19 -9.90 14.35 16.61
CA LEU A 19 -10.97 13.42 16.22
C LEU A 19 -12.19 13.58 17.14
N VAL A 20 -11.98 13.66 18.47
CA VAL A 20 -13.04 13.83 19.46
C VAL A 20 -13.74 15.18 19.33
N ILE A 21 -12.99 16.27 19.13
CA ILE A 21 -13.55 17.62 18.95
C ILE A 21 -14.42 17.73 17.69
N THR A 22 -14.05 16.99 16.63
CA THR A 22 -14.72 17.05 15.31
C THR A 22 -15.80 15.98 15.12
N LEU A 23 -16.22 15.30 16.19
CA LEU A 23 -17.36 14.38 16.14
C LEU A 23 -18.66 15.14 15.85
N PRO A 24 -19.58 14.60 15.00
CA PRO A 24 -19.58 13.25 14.43
C PRO A 24 -18.88 13.12 13.07
N PHE A 25 -18.48 14.22 12.45
CA PHE A 25 -18.01 14.25 11.05
C PHE A 25 -16.73 13.42 10.83
N SER A 26 -15.86 13.37 11.83
CA SER A 26 -14.59 12.62 11.78
C SER A 26 -14.74 11.10 11.63
N LEU A 27 -15.87 10.51 12.05
CA LEU A 27 -16.09 9.06 11.96
C LEU A 27 -16.10 8.58 10.51
N LEU A 28 -16.70 9.35 9.60
CA LEU A 28 -16.79 8.99 8.19
C LEU A 28 -15.41 8.90 7.52
N PHE A 29 -14.44 9.70 7.97
CA PHE A 29 -13.09 9.70 7.44
C PHE A 29 -12.19 8.60 8.01
N THR A 30 -12.50 8.16 9.24
CA THR A 30 -11.66 7.26 10.02
C THR A 30 -11.92 5.79 9.70
N PHE A 31 -13.16 5.46 9.34
CA PHE A 31 -13.52 4.11 8.91
C PHE A 31 -13.24 3.92 7.42
N LYS A 32 -12.34 2.99 7.10
CA LYS A 32 -12.05 2.58 5.73
C LYS A 32 -12.37 1.11 5.55
N VAL A 33 -13.07 0.81 4.47
CA VAL A 33 -13.44 -0.56 4.09
C VAL A 33 -12.48 -1.05 3.01
N VAL A 34 -11.96 -2.26 3.22
CA VAL A 34 -11.06 -2.96 2.31
C VAL A 34 -11.73 -4.24 1.88
N GLN A 35 -11.72 -4.48 0.57
CA GLN A 35 -12.38 -5.63 -0.05
C GLN A 35 -11.62 -6.92 0.24
N GLU A 36 -12.28 -8.08 0.12
CA GLU A 36 -11.67 -9.39 0.42
C GLU A 36 -10.43 -9.72 -0.42
N PHE A 37 -10.39 -9.23 -1.66
CA PHE A 37 -9.27 -9.42 -2.57
C PHE A 37 -8.14 -8.40 -2.36
N GLU A 38 -8.32 -7.40 -1.50
CA GLU A 38 -7.32 -6.39 -1.17
C GLU A 38 -6.70 -6.66 0.20
N ARG A 39 -5.42 -6.33 0.35
CA ARG A 39 -4.78 -6.18 1.67
C ARG A 39 -4.34 -4.75 1.88
N ALA A 40 -4.52 -4.25 3.10
CA ALA A 40 -4.09 -2.91 3.48
C ALA A 40 -2.78 -2.96 4.27
N VAL A 41 -1.77 -2.28 3.75
CA VAL A 41 -0.51 -2.01 4.46
C VAL A 41 -0.64 -0.63 5.10
N ILE A 42 -0.50 -0.56 6.42
CA ILE A 42 -0.69 0.68 7.19
C ILE A 42 0.66 1.16 7.69
N PHE A 43 0.96 2.41 7.40
CA PHE A 43 2.13 3.12 7.88
C PHE A 43 1.70 4.16 8.90
N ARG A 44 2.44 4.26 10.00
CA ARG A 44 2.28 5.29 11.02
C ARG A 44 3.54 6.14 11.01
N LEU A 45 3.41 7.44 10.70
CA LEU A 45 4.55 8.35 10.62
C LEU A 45 5.71 7.78 9.77
N GLY A 46 5.38 7.10 8.66
CA GLY A 46 6.35 6.47 7.77
C GLY A 46 6.94 5.13 8.25
N ARG A 47 6.51 4.60 9.39
CA ARG A 47 6.91 3.28 9.89
C ARG A 47 5.83 2.24 9.68
N LEU A 48 6.23 1.03 9.30
CA LEU A 48 5.30 -0.09 9.18
C LEU A 48 4.72 -0.43 10.56
N ARG A 49 3.39 -0.51 10.65
CA ARG A 49 2.73 -0.90 11.90
C ARG A 49 3.08 -2.35 12.24
N ALA A 50 3.42 -2.63 13.50
CA ALA A 50 3.87 -3.94 14.00
C ALA A 50 2.90 -5.13 13.75
N GLY A 51 1.67 -4.88 13.30
CA GLY A 51 0.70 -5.91 12.93
C GLY A 51 0.77 -6.37 11.47
N GLY A 52 1.69 -5.85 10.66
CA GLY A 52 1.83 -6.22 9.25
C GLY A 52 0.67 -5.77 8.36
N ALA A 53 0.52 -6.41 7.20
CA ALA A 53 -0.60 -6.17 6.29
C ALA A 53 -1.89 -6.72 6.89
N ARG A 54 -2.87 -5.85 7.10
CA ARG A 54 -4.13 -6.26 7.68
C ARG A 54 -5.03 -6.95 6.63
N GLY A 55 -5.68 -8.03 7.07
CA GLY A 55 -6.64 -8.80 6.28
C GLY A 55 -8.02 -8.14 6.22
N PRO A 56 -8.83 -8.45 5.21
CA PRO A 56 -9.96 -7.65 4.73
C PRO A 56 -11.01 -7.30 5.79
N GLY A 57 -11.73 -6.19 5.55
CA GLY A 57 -12.77 -5.69 6.46
C GLY A 57 -12.67 -4.20 6.74
N VAL A 58 -13.26 -3.79 7.86
CA VAL A 58 -13.26 -2.39 8.31
C VAL A 58 -12.01 -2.14 9.15
N PHE A 59 -11.24 -1.13 8.76
CA PHE A 59 -10.09 -0.69 9.52
C PHE A 59 -10.27 0.74 10.03
N PHE A 60 -9.74 0.92 11.24
CA PHE A 60 -9.57 2.23 11.84
C PHE A 60 -8.19 2.78 11.48
N VAL A 61 -8.20 3.92 10.79
CA VAL A 61 -7.00 4.66 10.37
C VAL A 61 -7.09 6.05 11.00
N LEU A 62 -6.13 6.43 11.83
CA LEU A 62 -6.13 7.74 12.47
C LEU A 62 -5.92 8.84 11.41
N PRO A 63 -6.78 9.87 11.37
CA PRO A 63 -6.59 10.98 10.46
C PRO A 63 -5.26 11.70 10.77
N CYS A 64 -4.62 12.21 9.71
CA CYS A 64 -3.35 12.95 9.71
C CYS A 64 -2.07 12.15 9.98
N ILE A 65 -2.13 10.99 10.64
CA ILE A 65 -0.92 10.27 11.11
C ILE A 65 -0.73 8.93 10.38
N ASP A 66 -1.83 8.20 10.21
CA ASP A 66 -1.79 6.88 9.60
C ASP A 66 -2.04 7.05 8.09
N THR A 67 -1.15 6.51 7.27
CA THR A 67 -1.35 6.34 5.82
C THR A 67 -1.57 4.85 5.54
N TYR A 68 -2.38 4.54 4.53
CA TYR A 68 -2.63 3.15 4.14
C TYR A 68 -2.49 3.01 2.63
N CYS A 69 -1.92 1.88 2.21
CA CYS A 69 -1.81 1.47 0.82
C CYS A 69 -2.61 0.18 0.64
N LYS A 70 -3.49 0.16 -0.36
CA LYS A 70 -4.24 -1.03 -0.73
C LYS A 70 -3.48 -1.77 -1.83
N VAL A 71 -3.31 -3.08 -1.66
CA VAL A 71 -2.65 -3.96 -2.62
C VAL A 71 -3.64 -5.05 -3.01
N ASP A 72 -3.91 -5.18 -4.31
CA ASP A 72 -4.73 -6.28 -4.83
C ASP A 72 -3.90 -7.57 -4.89
N LEU A 73 -4.49 -8.68 -4.47
CA LEU A 73 -3.85 -10.00 -4.49
C LEU A 73 -4.22 -10.83 -5.72
N ARG A 74 -5.10 -10.31 -6.58
CA ARG A 74 -5.52 -10.98 -7.80
C ARG A 74 -4.41 -10.96 -8.85
N THR A 75 -4.51 -11.89 -9.80
CA THR A 75 -3.62 -11.93 -10.96
C THR A 75 -3.88 -10.73 -11.85
N VAL A 76 -2.83 -9.97 -12.16
CA VAL A 76 -2.85 -8.83 -13.07
C VAL A 76 -1.98 -9.16 -14.28
N SER A 77 -2.39 -8.68 -15.45
CA SER A 77 -1.61 -8.73 -16.68
C SER A 77 -0.83 -7.42 -16.87
N PHE A 78 0.45 -7.53 -17.21
CA PHE A 78 1.28 -6.41 -17.62
C PHE A 78 1.77 -6.64 -19.05
N ASP A 79 1.49 -5.66 -19.91
CA ASP A 79 1.89 -5.67 -21.30
C ASP A 79 3.29 -5.08 -21.42
N VAL A 80 4.22 -5.89 -21.91
CA VAL A 80 5.60 -5.45 -22.15
C VAL A 80 5.60 -4.64 -23.44
N PRO A 81 6.14 -3.41 -23.46
CA PRO A 81 6.17 -2.62 -24.68
C PRO A 81 6.96 -3.39 -25.76
N PRO A 82 6.49 -3.39 -27.01
CA PRO A 82 7.11 -4.17 -28.07
C PRO A 82 8.55 -3.71 -28.29
N GLN A 83 9.48 -4.66 -28.31
CA GLN A 83 10.90 -4.39 -28.50
C GLN A 83 11.38 -5.00 -29.82
N GLU A 84 12.18 -4.24 -30.56
CA GLU A 84 12.91 -4.72 -31.72
C GLU A 84 14.13 -5.52 -31.27
N VAL A 85 14.20 -6.78 -31.68
CA VAL A 85 15.31 -7.67 -31.34
C VAL A 85 15.89 -8.27 -32.62
N LEU A 86 17.22 -8.39 -32.67
CA LEU A 86 17.90 -9.10 -33.74
C LEU A 86 17.90 -10.60 -33.42
N SER A 87 17.26 -11.39 -34.28
CA SER A 87 17.26 -12.85 -34.14
C SER A 87 18.64 -13.44 -34.46
N ARG A 88 18.85 -14.71 -34.09
CA ARG A 88 20.10 -15.43 -34.40
C ARG A 88 20.40 -15.48 -35.91
N ASP A 89 19.37 -15.45 -36.74
CA ASP A 89 19.49 -15.47 -38.20
C ASP A 89 19.70 -14.06 -38.79
N SER A 90 20.03 -13.08 -37.95
CA SER A 90 20.29 -11.69 -38.35
C SER A 90 19.08 -11.00 -38.99
N VAL A 91 17.87 -11.39 -38.61
CA VAL A 91 16.61 -10.75 -39.02
C VAL A 91 16.04 -9.94 -37.86
N THR A 92 15.60 -8.72 -38.14
CA THR A 92 14.93 -7.86 -37.15
C THR A 92 13.47 -8.31 -36.97
N VAL A 93 13.10 -8.64 -35.74
CA VAL A 93 11.73 -9.03 -35.38
C VAL A 93 11.22 -8.15 -34.25
N HIS A 94 9.92 -7.82 -34.29
CA HIS A 94 9.22 -7.19 -33.19
C HIS A 94 8.61 -8.28 -32.31
N VAL A 95 8.96 -8.28 -31.03
CA VAL A 95 8.40 -9.22 -30.05
C VAL A 95 7.54 -8.45 -29.07
N ASP A 96 6.32 -8.95 -28.88
CA ASP A 96 5.38 -8.50 -27.87
C ASP A 96 5.13 -9.65 -26.87
N ALA A 97 4.89 -9.31 -25.60
CA ALA A 97 4.72 -10.28 -24.53
C ALA A 97 3.81 -9.73 -23.43
N VAL A 98 3.01 -10.63 -22.84
CA VAL A 98 2.14 -10.33 -21.69
C VAL A 98 2.60 -11.17 -20.50
N VAL A 99 2.82 -10.51 -19.35
CA VAL A 99 3.23 -11.16 -18.10
C VAL A 99 2.06 -11.20 -17.14
N PHE A 100 1.71 -12.40 -16.66
CA PHE A 100 0.72 -12.58 -15.61
C PHE A 100 1.42 -12.79 -14.27
N TYR A 101 1.15 -11.90 -13.31
CA TYR A 101 1.70 -12.01 -11.96
C TYR A 101 0.63 -11.72 -10.90
N ARG A 102 0.88 -12.20 -9.68
CA ARG A 102 0.09 -11.89 -8.48
C ARG A 102 1.01 -11.51 -7.33
N VAL A 103 0.58 -10.58 -6.47
CA VAL A 103 1.35 -10.23 -5.27
C VAL A 103 1.16 -11.29 -4.21
N ASP A 104 2.25 -11.90 -3.75
CA ASP A 104 2.21 -12.90 -2.67
C ASP A 104 2.33 -12.27 -1.28
N CYS A 105 3.31 -11.38 -1.10
CA CYS A 105 3.54 -10.65 0.15
C CYS A 105 3.38 -9.13 -0.06
N PRO A 106 2.25 -8.52 0.36
CA PRO A 106 1.98 -7.10 0.11
C PRO A 106 2.95 -6.17 0.87
N ILE A 107 3.45 -6.58 2.03
CA ILE A 107 4.42 -5.79 2.82
C ILE A 107 5.70 -5.60 2.03
N LEU A 108 6.24 -6.69 1.45
CA LEU A 108 7.47 -6.66 0.68
C LEU A 108 7.27 -5.90 -0.64
N ALA A 109 6.14 -6.13 -1.31
CA ALA A 109 5.81 -5.44 -2.56
C ALA A 109 5.73 -3.91 -2.39
N THR A 110 5.18 -3.41 -1.27
CA THR A 110 5.10 -1.97 -1.02
C THR A 110 6.39 -1.36 -0.45
N ASN A 111 7.13 -2.10 0.37
CA ASN A 111 8.29 -1.52 1.07
C ASN A 111 9.60 -1.62 0.26
N ASN A 112 9.76 -2.67 -0.54
CA ASN A 112 11.04 -2.95 -1.22
C ASN A 112 11.04 -2.47 -2.67
N VAL A 113 9.87 -2.26 -3.27
CA VAL A 113 9.73 -1.86 -4.67
C VAL A 113 8.97 -0.54 -4.73
N HIS A 114 9.53 0.45 -5.42
CA HIS A 114 8.89 1.76 -5.54
C HIS A 114 7.62 1.70 -6.40
N ASP A 115 7.72 1.04 -7.54
CA ASP A 115 6.59 0.73 -8.42
C ASP A 115 6.73 -0.70 -8.92
N TYR A 116 5.79 -1.56 -8.52
CA TYR A 116 5.73 -2.95 -8.97
C TYR A 116 4.71 -3.15 -10.09
N ARG A 117 4.01 -2.08 -10.50
CA ARG A 117 2.92 -2.13 -11.46
C ARG A 117 3.37 -1.80 -12.87
#